data_AF-A0A1F6EHR0-F1
#
_entry.id   AF-A0A1F6EHR0-F1
#
_cell.length_a   1.000
_cell.length_b   1.000
_cell.length_c   1.000
_cell.angle_alpha   90.00
_cell.angle_beta   90.00
_cell.angle_gamma   90.00
#
_symmetry.space_group_name_H-M   'P 1'
#
loop_
_entity.id
_entity.type
_entity.pdbx_description
1 polymer ?
#
loop_
_entity_poly.entity_id
_entity_poly.type
_entity_poly.pdbx_seq_one_letter_code
_entity_poly.pdbx_strand_id
1 'polypeptide(L)' 'MATTKDRINISVSKDVRKALARLARRDEVPEATKAADLIHMALEIEEDRYFSELADTRLKKSTKWLTHEEVWGKKIGTR' A
#
# COMPACT_ATOMS: atom_id res chain seq x y z
N MET A 1 14.60 -17.50 -22.30
CA MET A 1 13.97 -17.64 -20.97
C MET A 1 12.48 -17.45 -21.16
N ALA A 2 11.66 -18.48 -20.94
CA ALA A 2 10.21 -18.35 -21.03
C ALA A 2 9.76 -17.28 -20.04
N THR A 3 9.02 -16.29 -20.52
CA THR A 3 8.72 -15.04 -19.82
C THR A 3 8.03 -15.31 -18.48
N THR A 4 8.69 -14.97 -17.36
CA THR A 4 8.24 -15.07 -15.96
C THR A 4 7.13 -14.06 -15.60
N LYS A 5 6.13 -13.89 -16.46
CA LYS A 5 5.02 -12.96 -16.21
C LYS A 5 3.72 -13.74 -16.10
N ASP A 6 3.21 -13.83 -14.88
CA ASP A 6 1.89 -14.40 -14.62
C ASP A 6 0.80 -13.47 -15.16
N ARG A 7 -0.16 -14.03 -15.89
CA ARG A 7 -1.25 -13.29 -16.52
C ARG A 7 -2.55 -13.56 -15.81
N ILE A 8 -3.27 -12.50 -15.45
CA ILE A 8 -4.59 -12.58 -14.83
C ILE A 8 -5.62 -12.06 -15.83
N ASN A 9 -6.59 -12.91 -16.20
CA ASN A 9 -7.74 -12.51 -17.01
C ASN A 9 -8.91 -12.18 -16.07
N ILE A 10 -9.40 -10.96 -16.12
CA ILE A 10 -10.51 -10.49 -15.27
C ILE A 10 -11.67 -9.97 -16.11
N SER A 11 -12.89 -10.24 -15.64
CA SER A 11 -14.10 -9.62 -16.18
C SER A 11 -14.44 -8.39 -15.34
N VAL A 12 -14.65 -7.25 -15.98
CA VAL A 12 -15.00 -5.98 -15.32
C VAL A 12 -16.25 -5.38 -15.95
N SER A 13 -16.96 -4.54 -15.19
CA SER A 13 -18.12 -3.82 -15.71
C SER A 13 -17.72 -2.84 -16.81
N LYS A 14 -18.69 -2.46 -17.66
CA LYS A 14 -18.46 -1.46 -18.73
C LYS A 14 -17.97 -0.13 -18.17
N ASP A 15 -18.43 0.26 -16.99
CA ASP A 15 -18.08 1.54 -16.37
C ASP A 15 -16.66 1.52 -15.80
N VAL A 16 -16.24 0.41 -15.19
CA VAL A 16 -14.85 0.21 -14.76
C VAL A 16 -13.91 0.27 -15.96
N ARG A 17 -14.25 -0.42 -17.06
CA ARG A 17 -13.44 -0.36 -18.29
C ARG A 17 -13.31 1.06 -18.84
N LYS A 18 -14.42 1.83 -18.86
CA LYS A 18 -14.39 3.23 -19.30
C LYS A 18 -13.53 4.10 -18.39
N ALA A 19 -13.61 3.92 -17.08
CA ALA A 19 -12.78 4.64 -16.13
C ALA A 19 -11.29 4.30 -16.32
N LEU A 20 -10.97 3.02 -16.44
CA LEU A 20 -9.60 2.54 -16.70
C LEU A 20 -9.02 3.16 -17.98
N ALA A 21 -9.77 3.13 -19.08
CA ALA A 21 -9.34 3.73 -20.35
C ALA A 21 -9.07 5.23 -20.24
N ARG A 22 -9.91 5.96 -19.49
CA ARG A 22 -9.70 7.40 -19.24
C ARG A 22 -8.45 7.67 -18.41
N LEU A 23 -8.22 6.86 -17.36
CA LEU A 23 -7.04 6.98 -16.51
C LEU A 23 -5.75 6.62 -17.26
N ALA A 24 -5.78 5.55 -18.05
CA ALA A 24 -4.66 5.11 -18.87
C ALA A 24 -4.28 6.20 -19.89
N ARG A 25 -5.26 6.80 -20.56
CA ARG A 25 -5.04 7.92 -21.48
C ARG A 25 -4.51 9.17 -20.79
N ARG A 26 -5.03 9.51 -19.60
CA ARG A 26 -4.56 10.66 -18.81
C ARG A 26 -3.08 10.53 -18.47
N ASP A 27 -2.65 9.31 -18.16
CA ASP A 27 -1.29 9.02 -17.70
C ASP A 27 -0.37 8.54 -18.83
N GLU A 28 -0.85 8.57 -20.08
CA GLU A 28 -0.10 8.18 -21.29
C GLU A 28 0.49 6.76 -21.25
N VAL A 29 -0.23 5.83 -20.60
CA VAL A 29 0.18 4.41 -20.48
C VAL A 29 -0.87 3.46 -21.06
N PRO A 30 -0.49 2.22 -21.41
CA PRO A 30 -1.46 1.19 -21.80
C PRO A 30 -2.46 0.86 -20.68
N GLU A 31 -3.70 0.49 -21.03
CA GLU A 31 -4.73 0.09 -20.06
C GLU A 31 -4.28 -1.05 -19.14
N ALA A 32 -3.52 -2.01 -19.66
CA ALA A 32 -2.99 -3.12 -18.88
C ALA A 32 -1.96 -2.67 -17.83
N THR A 33 -1.07 -1.74 -18.19
CA THR A 33 -0.13 -1.12 -17.24
C THR A 33 -0.91 -0.39 -16.16
N LYS A 34 -1.90 0.42 -16.57
CA LYS A 34 -2.71 1.15 -15.60
C LYS A 34 -3.49 0.24 -14.66
N ALA A 35 -4.00 -0.87 -15.16
CA ALA A 35 -4.69 -1.86 -14.34
C ALA A 35 -3.74 -2.49 -13.32
N ALA A 36 -2.52 -2.84 -13.73
CA ALA A 36 -1.51 -3.36 -12.82
C ALA A 36 -1.15 -2.34 -11.72
N ASP A 37 -0.93 -1.08 -12.08
CA ASP A 37 -0.62 -0.02 -11.11
C ASP A 37 -1.76 0.18 -10.09
N LEU A 38 -3.01 0.15 -10.55
CA LEU A 38 -4.17 0.28 -9.67
C LEU A 38 -4.35 -0.95 -8.76
N ILE A 39 -4.03 -2.15 -9.26
CA ILE A 39 -4.04 -3.37 -8.44
C ILE A 39 -2.94 -3.29 -7.38
N HIS A 40 -1.73 -2.84 -7.72
CA HIS A 40 -0.66 -2.63 -6.75
C HIS A 40 -1.07 -1.65 -5.65
N MET A 41 -1.61 -0.49 -6.02
CA MET A 41 -2.11 0.48 -5.05
C MET A 41 -3.22 -0.09 -4.15
N ALA A 42 -4.12 -0.91 -4.70
CA ALA A 42 -5.16 -1.56 -3.89
C ALA A 42 -4.57 -2.57 -2.89
N LEU A 43 -3.53 -3.31 -3.28
CA LEU A 43 -2.83 -4.24 -2.38
C LEU A 43 -2.10 -3.49 -1.26
N GLU A 44 -1.46 -2.36 -1.55
CA GLU A 44 -0.84 -1.49 -0.53
C GLU A 44 -1.87 -1.00 0.50
N ILE A 45 -3.06 -0.58 0.04
CA ILE A 45 -4.14 -0.16 0.95
C ILE A 45 -4.61 -1.31 1.84
N GLU A 46 -4.75 -2.53 1.30
CA GLU A 46 -5.11 -3.71 2.11
C GLU A 46 -4.02 -4.06 3.13
N GLU A 47 -2.75 -3.93 2.76
CA GLU A 47 -1.61 -4.13 3.66
C GLU A 47 -1.61 -3.11 4.81
N ASP A 48 -1.82 -1.82 4.51
CA ASP A 48 -1.90 -0.75 5.51
C ASP A 48 -3.04 -0.98 6.52
N ARG A 49 -4.18 -1.48 6.04
CA ARG A 49 -5.32 -1.84 6.91
C ARG A 49 -4.91 -2.96 7.87
N TYR A 50 -4.30 -4.01 7.36
CA TYR A 50 -3.83 -5.12 8.17
C TYR A 50 -2.79 -4.69 9.22
N PHE A 51 -1.80 -3.87 8.84
CA PHE A 51 -0.79 -3.40 9.78
C PHE A 51 -1.34 -2.44 10.83
N SER A 52 -2.34 -1.63 10.48
CA SER A 52 -3.04 -0.78 11.45
C SER A 52 -3.76 -1.63 12.51
N GLU A 53 -4.51 -2.65 12.10
CA GLU A 53 -5.20 -3.57 13.03
C GLU A 53 -4.22 -4.34 13.92
N LEU A 54 -3.08 -4.75 13.36
CA LEU A 54 -2.01 -5.41 14.11
C LEU A 54 -1.37 -4.45 15.14
N ALA A 55 -1.15 -3.20 14.76
CA ALA A 55 -0.64 -2.17 15.65
C ALA A 55 -1.60 -1.92 16.82
N ASP A 56 -2.90 -1.80 16.57
CA ASP A 56 -3.93 -1.65 17.60
C ASP A 56 -3.95 -2.84 18.57
N THR A 57 -3.79 -4.04 18.04
CA THR A 57 -3.72 -5.26 18.84
C THR A 57 -2.49 -5.27 19.76
N ARG A 58 -1.36 -4.78 19.26
CA ARG A 58 -0.14 -4.61 20.07
C ARG A 58 -0.30 -3.51 21.12
N LEU A 59 -0.98 -2.42 20.79
CA LEU A 59 -1.25 -1.30 21.69
C LEU A 59 -2.08 -1.72 22.91
N LYS A 60 -3.06 -2.61 22.70
CA LYS A 60 -3.90 -3.17 23.77
C LYS A 60 -3.11 -4.03 24.76
N LYS A 61 -2.00 -4.63 24.33
CA LYS A 61 -1.11 -5.39 25.23
C LYS A 61 -0.26 -4.40 26.01
N SER A 62 -0.76 -4.01 27.18
CA SER A 62 -0.14 -3.07 28.12
C SER A 62 1.38 -3.27 28.25
N THR A 63 2.13 -2.44 27.54
CA THR A 63 3.54 -2.19 27.79
C THR A 63 3.69 -0.75 28.29
N LYS A 64 4.80 -0.46 28.98
CA LYS A 64 5.11 0.87 29.45
C LYS A 64 5.20 1.82 28.26
N TRP A 65 4.36 2.86 28.25
CA TRP A 65 4.41 3.90 27.25
C TRP A 65 5.66 4.74 27.48
N LEU A 66 6.49 4.88 26.45
CA LEU A 66 7.66 5.75 26.48
C LEU A 66 7.32 7.01 25.69
N THR A 67 7.66 8.15 26.27
CA THR A 67 7.52 9.47 25.63
C THR A 67 8.51 9.63 24.48
N HIS A 68 8.22 10.58 23.59
CA HIS A 68 9.11 10.88 22.47
C HIS A 68 10.52 11.25 22.95
N GLU A 69 10.66 11.99 24.04
CA GLU A 69 11.96 12.33 24.64
C GLU A 69 12.70 11.11 25.20
N GLU A 70 12.00 10.16 25.84
CA GLU A 70 12.63 8.94 26.37
C GLU A 70 13.23 8.05 25.28
N VAL A 71 12.69 8.11 24.05
CA VAL A 71 13.11 7.24 22.94
C VAL A 71 13.97 7.97 21.90
N TRP A 72 13.62 9.20 21.54
CA TRP A 72 14.29 10.00 20.48
C TRP A 72 15.02 11.23 21.00
N GLY A 73 14.83 11.60 22.28
CA GLY A 73 15.59 12.69 22.89
C GLY A 73 17.09 12.36 22.85
N LYS A 74 17.90 13.27 22.30
CA LYS A 74 19.36 13.16 22.41
C LYS A 74 19.69 13.03 23.90
N LYS A 75 20.32 11.92 24.30
CA LYS A 75 21.26 11.98 25.41
C LYS A 75 22.42 12.86 24.94
N ILE A 76 22.24 14.18 25.03
CA ILE A 76 23.35 15.12 24.96
C ILE A 76 24.24 14.70 26.13
N GLY A 77 25.37 14.08 25.79
CA GLY A 77 26.30 13.53 26.76
C GLY A 77 26.63 14.56 27.83
N THR A 78 26.22 14.29 29.06
CA THR A 78 26.93 14.79 30.23
C THR A 78 28.24 14.01 30.35
N ARG A 79 29.29 14.64 29.85
CA ARG A 79 30.73 14.60 30.20
C ARG A 79 31.62 14.49 28.98
#